data_AF-A0A7Z9T8Z8-F1
#
_entry.id   AF-A0A7Z9T8Z8-F1
#
_cell.length_a   1.000
_cell.length_b   1.000
_cell.length_c   1.000
_cell.angle_alpha   90.00
_cell.angle_beta   90.00
_cell.angle_gamma   90.00
#
_symmetry.space_group_name_H-M   'P 1'
#
loop_
_entity.id
_entity.type
_entity.pdbx_description
1 polymer ?
#
loop_
_entity_poly.entity_id
_entity_poly.type
_entity_poly.pdbx_seq_one_letter_code
_entity_poly.pdbx_strand_id
1 'polypeptide(L)'
;MSTRGTVRDQSDPFATGLYFSKIHRKGSRLHGWGVFAVEDINKNKRILHYAGEKIRSRESTVRERTYLARGEIWCFRINHLYVRDGNVDGNLSRFINHACVPNCYSHVIVDTVWIIAARQIKAGEELTYHYNTDGFGELSCRCRPGCTCQL
;
A
#
# COMPACT_ATOMS: atom_id res chain seq x y z
N MET A 1 -19.96 -34.09 -11.73
CA MET A 1 -18.85 -34.84 -11.07
C MET A 1 -17.52 -34.20 -11.43
N SER A 2 -16.67 -34.03 -10.42
CA SER A 2 -15.26 -33.62 -10.47
C SER A 2 -14.94 -32.12 -10.59
N THR A 3 -14.91 -31.49 -9.42
CA THR A 3 -14.20 -30.25 -9.08
C THR A 3 -12.68 -30.43 -9.28
N ARG A 4 -12.06 -29.65 -10.19
CA ARG A 4 -10.61 -29.51 -10.22
C ARG A 4 -10.19 -28.54 -9.12
N GLY A 5 -9.83 -29.11 -7.96
CA GLY A 5 -9.15 -28.39 -6.91
C GLY A 5 -7.79 -27.90 -7.41
N THR A 6 -7.55 -26.61 -7.27
CA THR A 6 -6.23 -25.99 -7.45
C THR A 6 -5.30 -26.53 -6.36
N VAL A 7 -4.19 -27.14 -6.79
CA VAL A 7 -3.11 -27.62 -5.93
C VAL A 7 -2.62 -26.45 -5.06
N ARG A 8 -2.69 -26.62 -3.74
CA ARG A 8 -2.15 -25.66 -2.78
C ARG A 8 -0.65 -25.87 -2.69
N ASP A 9 0.14 -24.86 -3.05
CA ASP A 9 1.55 -24.80 -2.71
C ASP A 9 1.68 -24.65 -1.18
N GLN A 10 2.30 -25.62 -0.53
CA GLN A 10 2.39 -25.77 0.93
C GLN A 10 3.66 -25.14 1.53
N SER A 11 4.37 -24.29 0.80
CA SER A 11 5.65 -23.71 1.25
C SER A 11 5.54 -22.35 1.95
N ASP A 12 4.36 -21.72 2.03
CA ASP A 12 4.14 -20.48 2.79
C ASP A 12 3.42 -20.74 4.14
N PRO A 13 4.14 -20.70 5.28
CA PRO A 13 3.53 -20.90 6.60
C PRO A 13 2.49 -19.82 6.99
N PHE A 14 2.28 -18.79 6.16
CA PHE A 14 1.29 -17.73 6.38
C PHE A 14 0.02 -17.85 5.51
N ALA A 15 -0.06 -18.81 4.58
CA ALA A 15 -1.16 -18.88 3.61
C ALA A 15 -2.47 -19.51 4.16
N THR A 16 -2.45 -20.13 5.33
CA THR A 16 -3.64 -20.81 5.88
C THR A 16 -4.38 -19.89 6.85
N GLY A 17 -5.39 -19.16 6.34
CA GLY A 17 -6.38 -18.46 7.18
C GLY A 17 -6.12 -16.99 7.48
N LEU A 18 -5.43 -16.25 6.60
CA LEU A 18 -5.30 -14.79 6.72
C LEU A 18 -6.66 -14.10 6.65
N TYR A 19 -7.30 -13.91 7.81
CA TYR A 19 -8.38 -12.96 7.97
C TYR A 19 -7.79 -11.55 7.89
N PHE A 20 -7.75 -11.01 6.67
CA PHE A 20 -7.40 -9.62 6.44
C PHE A 20 -8.39 -8.72 7.19
N SER A 21 -7.87 -7.67 7.81
CA SER A 21 -8.70 -6.74 8.57
C SER A 21 -9.76 -6.14 7.66
N LYS A 22 -10.97 -5.92 8.19
CA LYS A 22 -12.00 -5.20 7.44
C LYS A 22 -11.57 -3.75 7.24
N ILE A 23 -11.44 -3.35 5.98
CA ILE A 23 -11.05 -2.01 5.57
C ILE A 23 -11.99 -1.53 4.46
N HIS A 24 -12.12 -0.21 4.32
CA HIS A 24 -12.91 0.37 3.23
C HIS A 24 -12.28 1.65 2.69
N ARG A 25 -12.70 2.06 1.50
CA ARG A 25 -12.29 3.32 0.89
C ARG A 25 -13.34 4.40 1.14
N LYS A 26 -12.91 5.60 1.54
CA LYS A 26 -13.74 6.81 1.59
C LYS A 26 -12.92 8.05 1.27
N GLY A 27 -13.57 9.20 1.04
CA GLY A 27 -12.86 10.46 0.82
C GLY A 27 -11.94 10.79 2.00
N SER A 28 -10.71 11.20 1.69
CA SER A 28 -9.69 11.52 2.70
C SER A 28 -9.51 13.03 2.85
N ARG A 29 -9.17 13.45 4.06
CA ARG A 29 -8.74 14.83 4.33
C ARG A 29 -7.29 15.07 3.89
N LEU A 30 -6.50 14.00 3.71
CA LEU A 30 -5.10 14.09 3.31
C LEU A 30 -4.99 14.30 1.80
N HIS A 31 -5.60 13.39 1.02
CA HIS A 31 -5.60 13.46 -0.44
C HIS A 31 -6.67 12.53 -1.02
N GLY A 32 -7.50 13.04 -1.94
CA GLY A 32 -8.46 12.26 -2.74
C GLY A 32 -9.21 11.18 -1.94
N TRP A 33 -8.83 9.92 -2.17
CA TRP A 33 -9.34 8.76 -1.44
C TRP A 33 -8.34 8.28 -0.39
N GLY A 34 -8.87 7.75 0.71
CA GLY A 34 -8.09 7.06 1.76
C GLY A 34 -8.65 5.67 2.05
N VAL A 35 -7.87 4.86 2.75
CA VAL A 35 -8.30 3.56 3.28
C VAL A 35 -8.44 3.65 4.79
N PHE A 36 -9.54 3.13 5.33
CA PHE A 36 -9.86 3.25 6.74
C PHE A 36 -10.20 1.90 7.35
N ALA A 37 -9.84 1.74 8.62
CA ALA A 37 -10.17 0.55 9.40
C ALA A 37 -11.68 0.51 9.69
N VAL A 38 -12.33 -0.63 9.49
CA VAL A 38 -13.74 -0.86 9.85
C VAL A 38 -13.84 -1.51 11.24
N GLU A 39 -12.75 -2.11 11.71
CA GLU A 39 -12.62 -2.76 13.00
C GLU A 39 -11.27 -2.38 13.64
N ASP A 40 -11.10 -2.65 14.93
CA ASP A 40 -9.81 -2.50 15.59
C ASP A 40 -8.78 -3.48 15.00
N ILE A 41 -7.59 -2.96 14.70
CA ILE A 41 -6.47 -3.72 14.12
C ILE A 41 -5.33 -3.71 15.13
N ASN A 42 -4.90 -4.90 15.55
CA ASN A 42 -3.76 -5.03 16.46
C ASN A 42 -2.43 -4.67 15.78
N LYS A 43 -1.50 -4.16 16.59
CA LYS A 43 -0.10 -3.94 16.17
C LYS A 43 0.48 -5.21 15.55
N ASN A 44 1.32 -5.05 14.53
CA ASN A 44 1.99 -6.11 13.76
C ASN A 44 1.05 -7.02 12.93
N LYS A 45 -0.25 -6.75 12.87
CA LYS A 45 -1.15 -7.49 11.98
C LYS A 45 -0.90 -7.09 10.52
N ARG A 46 -0.72 -8.07 9.63
CA ARG A 46 -0.74 -7.86 8.18
C ARG A 46 -2.17 -7.48 7.76
N ILE A 47 -2.34 -6.29 7.21
CA ILE A 47 -3.65 -5.74 6.88
C ILE A 47 -4.06 -6.19 5.48
N LEU A 48 -3.15 -6.02 4.52
CA LEU A 48 -3.28 -6.39 3.11
C LEU A 48 -1.89 -6.38 2.47
N HIS A 49 -1.77 -6.93 1.27
CA HIS A 49 -0.62 -6.69 0.41
C HIS A 49 -0.92 -5.58 -0.60
N TYR A 50 0.12 -4.91 -1.08
CA TYR A 50 0.03 -3.95 -2.17
C TYR A 50 -0.05 -4.70 -3.50
N ALA A 51 -1.27 -4.84 -4.04
CA ALA A 51 -1.48 -5.53 -5.31
C ALA A 51 -1.20 -4.61 -6.50
N GLY A 52 -0.89 -5.23 -7.64
CA GLY A 52 -0.64 -4.55 -8.89
C GLY A 52 0.24 -5.38 -9.83
N GLU A 53 0.51 -4.85 -11.01
CA GLU A 53 1.41 -5.46 -11.99
C GLU A 53 2.87 -5.36 -11.53
N LYS A 54 3.65 -6.45 -11.63
CA LYS A 54 5.11 -6.41 -11.38
C LYS A 54 5.83 -6.04 -12.68
N ILE A 55 6.41 -4.85 -12.72
CA ILE A 55 7.13 -4.33 -13.89
C ILE A 55 8.60 -4.06 -13.56
N ARG A 56 9.43 -3.89 -14.59
CA ARG A 56 10.83 -3.49 -14.38
C ARG A 56 10.91 -2.00 -14.01
N SER A 57 11.87 -1.61 -13.18
CA SER A 57 12.08 -0.21 -12.77
C SER A 57 12.20 0.76 -13.95
N ARG A 58 12.82 0.34 -15.06
CA ARG A 58 12.94 1.18 -16.27
C ARG A 58 11.60 1.50 -16.93
N GLU A 59 10.63 0.60 -16.78
CA GLU A 59 9.30 0.76 -17.36
C GLU A 59 8.43 1.64 -16.46
N SER A 60 8.61 1.53 -15.14
CA SER A 60 7.84 2.33 -14.18
C SER A 60 8.07 3.82 -14.36
N THR A 61 9.27 4.27 -14.76
CA THR A 61 9.57 5.71 -14.94
C THR A 61 8.58 6.45 -15.84
N VAL A 62 8.14 5.83 -16.95
CA VAL A 62 7.17 6.46 -17.87
C VAL A 62 5.77 6.51 -17.25
N ARG A 63 5.38 5.44 -16.55
CA ARG A 63 4.08 5.33 -15.89
C ARG A 63 3.98 6.28 -14.69
N GLU A 64 5.02 6.31 -13.86
CA GLU A 64 5.17 7.21 -12.71
C GLU A 64 4.97 8.66 -13.12
N ARG A 65 5.63 9.13 -14.19
CA ARG A 65 5.45 10.49 -14.70
C ARG A 65 3.98 10.81 -15.04
N THR A 66 3.29 9.85 -15.64
CA THR A 66 1.87 10.01 -16.01
C THR A 66 0.98 10.08 -14.77
N TYR A 67 1.27 9.27 -13.75
CA TYR A 67 0.50 9.25 -12.50
C TYR A 67 0.79 10.47 -11.63
N LEU A 68 2.06 10.91 -11.55
CA LEU A 68 2.48 12.10 -10.82
C LEU A 68 1.83 13.37 -11.36
N ALA A 69 1.62 13.48 -12.67
CA ALA A 69 0.86 14.59 -13.28
C ALA A 69 -0.60 14.67 -12.78
N ARG A 70 -1.13 13.58 -12.19
CA ARG A 70 -2.45 13.52 -11.53
C ARG A 70 -2.36 13.59 -10.00
N GLY A 71 -1.16 13.75 -9.44
CA GLY A 71 -0.90 13.75 -8.00
C GLY A 71 -0.90 12.36 -7.37
N GLU A 72 -0.62 11.31 -8.14
CA GLU A 72 -0.74 9.91 -7.70
C GLU A 72 0.61 9.19 -7.67
N ILE A 73 0.94 8.59 -6.53
CA ILE A 73 2.15 7.77 -6.34
C ILE A 73 1.72 6.31 -6.16
N TRP A 74 1.59 5.59 -7.27
CA TRP A 74 1.08 4.21 -7.29
C TRP A 74 2.12 3.14 -7.63
N CYS A 75 3.34 3.54 -7.93
CA CYS A 75 4.45 2.63 -8.18
C CYS A 75 5.22 2.40 -6.87
N PHE A 76 5.17 1.16 -6.37
CA PHE A 76 5.85 0.76 -5.14
C PHE A 76 7.14 0.01 -5.48
N ARG A 77 8.30 0.54 -5.08
CA ARG A 77 9.59 -0.12 -5.32
C ARG A 77 9.70 -1.41 -4.49
N ILE A 78 9.86 -2.55 -5.16
CA ILE A 78 10.12 -3.85 -4.52
C ILE A 78 11.62 -3.99 -4.24
N ASN A 79 12.43 -3.73 -5.27
CA ASN A 79 13.89 -3.71 -5.22
C ASN A 79 14.45 -2.84 -6.37
N HIS A 80 15.75 -2.92 -6.63
CA HIS A 80 16.40 -2.13 -7.69
C HIS A 80 15.91 -2.49 -9.11
N LEU A 81 15.48 -3.73 -9.35
CA LEU A 81 15.04 -4.21 -10.67
C LEU A 81 13.54 -4.09 -10.89
N TYR A 82 12.74 -4.19 -9.82
CA TYR A 82 11.31 -4.37 -9.92
C TYR A 82 10.49 -3.39 -9.08
N VAL A 83 9.36 -3.02 -9.65
CA VAL A 83 8.35 -2.12 -9.10
C VAL A 83 6.99 -2.81 -9.20
N ARG A 84 6.11 -2.56 -8.23
CA ARG A 84 4.70 -2.93 -8.25
C ARG A 84 3.88 -1.73 -8.69
N ASP A 85 3.28 -1.78 -9.87
CA ASP A 85 2.37 -0.74 -10.36
C ASP A 85 0.94 -1.01 -9.86
N GLY A 86 0.51 -0.26 -8.84
CA GLY A 86 -0.84 -0.38 -8.28
C GLY A 86 -1.97 0.18 -9.16
N ASN A 87 -1.65 0.87 -10.26
CA ASN A 87 -2.67 1.35 -11.20
C ASN A 87 -3.27 0.20 -12.03
N VAL A 88 -2.48 -0.84 -12.32
CA VAL A 88 -2.85 -1.98 -13.15
C VAL A 88 -3.08 -3.19 -12.24
N ASP A 89 -4.27 -3.76 -12.25
CA ASP A 89 -4.68 -4.89 -11.40
C ASP A 89 -4.40 -4.68 -9.88
N GLY A 90 -4.50 -3.42 -9.44
CA GLY A 90 -4.32 -3.04 -8.05
C GLY A 90 -5.53 -3.34 -7.16
N ASN A 91 -5.33 -3.20 -5.85
CA ASN A 91 -6.39 -3.30 -4.85
C ASN A 91 -6.53 -1.99 -4.05
N LEU A 92 -7.19 -2.03 -2.89
CA LEU A 92 -7.38 -0.84 -2.05
C LEU A 92 -6.07 -0.19 -1.58
N SER A 93 -4.94 -0.92 -1.54
CA SER A 93 -3.66 -0.44 -1.02
C SER A 93 -3.16 0.84 -1.69
N ARG A 94 -3.46 1.04 -2.97
CA ARG A 94 -3.01 2.22 -3.74
C ARG A 94 -3.63 3.52 -3.27
N PHE A 95 -4.68 3.46 -2.45
CA PHE A 95 -5.33 4.62 -1.83
C PHE A 95 -4.84 4.87 -0.40
N ILE A 96 -3.88 4.10 0.12
CA ILE A 96 -3.31 4.36 1.44
C ILE A 96 -2.42 5.60 1.33
N ASN A 97 -2.78 6.64 2.06
CA ASN A 97 -2.11 7.93 1.98
C ASN A 97 -0.80 7.96 2.76
N HIS A 98 0.02 8.96 2.44
CA HIS A 98 1.21 9.26 3.18
C HIS A 98 0.89 9.92 4.54
N ALA A 99 1.65 9.55 5.57
CA ALA A 99 1.85 10.41 6.74
C ALA A 99 3.30 10.38 7.21
N CYS A 100 3.82 11.52 7.68
CA CYS A 100 5.18 11.61 8.22
C CYS A 100 5.34 10.81 9.51
N VAL A 101 4.26 10.70 10.30
CA VAL A 101 4.17 9.81 11.47
C VAL A 101 3.02 8.83 11.21
N PRO A 102 3.27 7.73 10.49
CA PRO A 102 2.23 6.83 10.03
C PRO A 102 1.78 5.84 11.11
N ASN A 103 0.64 5.20 10.88
CA ASN A 103 0.16 4.07 11.70
C ASN A 103 0.40 2.70 11.07
N CYS A 104 0.89 2.64 9.83
CA CYS A 104 1.32 1.43 9.14
C CYS A 104 2.78 1.54 8.65
N TYR A 105 3.40 0.40 8.41
CA TYR A 105 4.66 0.27 7.68
C TYR A 105 4.54 -0.79 6.59
N SER A 106 5.45 -0.73 5.61
CA SER A 106 5.55 -1.72 4.54
C SER A 106 6.69 -2.68 4.78
N HIS A 107 6.53 -3.95 4.42
CA HIS A 107 7.60 -4.93 4.43
C HIS A 107 7.55 -5.80 3.19
N VAL A 108 8.66 -5.90 2.47
CA VAL A 108 8.77 -6.72 1.25
C VAL A 108 9.21 -8.13 1.65
N ILE A 109 8.39 -9.12 1.35
CA ILE A 109 8.72 -10.54 1.52
C ILE A 109 8.72 -11.16 0.12
N VAL A 110 9.92 -11.55 -0.35
CA VAL A 110 10.16 -11.98 -1.73
C VAL A 110 9.76 -10.87 -2.71
N ASP A 111 8.56 -10.94 -3.31
CA ASP A 111 8.04 -9.97 -4.27
C ASP A 111 6.72 -9.32 -3.83
N THR A 112 6.28 -9.62 -2.60
CA THR A 112 5.02 -9.16 -2.04
C THR A 112 5.28 -8.06 -1.03
N VAL A 113 4.71 -6.88 -1.30
CA VAL A 113 4.76 -5.74 -0.39
C VAL A 113 3.61 -5.87 0.60
N TRP A 114 3.89 -6.19 1.85
CA TRP A 114 2.88 -6.26 2.91
C TRP A 114 2.72 -4.92 3.60
N ILE A 115 1.47 -4.50 3.83
CA ILE A 115 1.15 -3.36 4.69
C ILE A 115 0.76 -3.90 6.07
N ILE A 116 1.46 -3.42 7.09
CA ILE A 116 1.41 -3.96 8.46
C ILE A 116 1.12 -2.83 9.43
N ALA A 117 0.27 -3.08 10.43
CA ALA A 117 -0.02 -2.11 11.48
C ALA A 117 1.22 -1.85 12.36
N ALA A 118 1.65 -0.59 12.47
CA ALA A 118 2.79 -0.18 13.30
C ALA A 118 2.42 -0.05 14.79
N ARG A 119 1.14 0.16 15.07
CA ARG A 119 0.52 0.24 16.40
C ARG A 119 -0.88 -0.37 16.34
N GLN A 120 -1.60 -0.39 17.46
CA GLN A 120 -3.04 -0.62 17.42
C GLN A 120 -3.71 0.52 16.65
N ILE A 121 -4.61 0.17 15.73
CA ILE A 121 -5.40 1.11 14.92
C ILE A 121 -6.87 0.88 15.28
N LYS A 122 -7.56 1.94 15.64
CA LYS A 122 -8.98 1.89 16.00
C LYS A 122 -9.87 1.92 14.77
N ALA A 123 -11.06 1.33 14.89
CA ALA A 123 -12.09 1.48 13.88
C ALA A 123 -12.32 2.97 13.55
N GLY A 124 -12.40 3.27 12.25
CA GLY A 124 -12.59 4.62 11.71
C GLY A 124 -11.29 5.39 11.43
N GLU A 125 -10.12 4.95 11.92
CA GLU A 125 -8.83 5.57 11.61
C GLU A 125 -8.41 5.35 10.15
N GLU A 126 -7.78 6.37 9.56
CA GLU A 126 -7.16 6.27 8.23
C GLU A 126 -5.84 5.51 8.31
N LEU A 127 -5.67 4.51 7.46
CA LEU A 127 -4.39 3.83 7.29
C LEU A 127 -3.45 4.76 6.54
N THR A 128 -2.22 4.88 7.04
CA THR A 128 -1.16 5.68 6.42
C THR A 128 0.18 4.98 6.56
N TYR A 129 1.08 5.14 5.58
CA TYR A 129 2.48 4.72 5.69
C TYR A 129 3.42 5.80 5.15
N HIS A 130 4.70 5.73 5.54
CA HIS A 130 5.71 6.64 5.00
C HIS A 130 6.11 6.20 3.59
N TYR A 131 5.96 7.07 2.60
CA TYR A 131 6.12 6.71 1.18
C TYR A 131 7.57 6.41 0.79
N ASN A 132 8.55 6.87 1.58
CA ASN A 132 9.99 6.65 1.33
C ASN A 132 10.37 6.95 -0.12
N THR A 133 9.89 8.07 -0.66
CA THR A 133 10.23 8.49 -2.01
C THR A 133 11.71 8.87 -2.08
N ASP A 134 12.36 8.55 -3.20
CA ASP A 134 13.81 8.68 -3.40
C ASP A 134 14.28 10.16 -3.53
N GLY A 135 13.53 11.12 -2.98
CA GLY A 135 13.93 12.53 -2.88
C GLY A 135 13.56 13.42 -4.06
N PHE A 136 12.84 12.93 -5.06
CA PHE A 136 12.27 13.75 -6.14
C PHE A 136 10.93 14.34 -5.72
N GLY A 137 10.95 15.13 -4.65
CA GLY A 137 9.78 15.68 -3.96
C GLY A 137 8.91 16.60 -4.84
N GLU A 138 8.15 16.03 -5.76
CA GLU A 138 7.28 16.77 -6.69
C GLU A 138 5.94 17.14 -6.04
N LEU A 139 5.53 16.43 -4.98
CA LEU A 139 4.24 16.67 -4.31
C LEU A 139 4.44 17.14 -2.87
N SER A 140 3.69 18.16 -2.44
CA SER A 140 3.71 18.61 -1.04
C SER A 140 2.91 17.66 -0.15
N CYS A 141 3.48 17.25 0.98
CA CYS A 141 2.80 16.44 1.97
C CYS A 141 1.65 17.23 2.64
N ARG A 142 0.49 16.57 2.78
CA ARG A 142 -0.72 17.14 3.41
C ARG A 142 -1.14 16.40 4.68
N CYS A 143 -0.24 15.63 5.30
CA CYS A 143 -0.60 14.77 6.43
C CYS A 143 -1.02 15.55 7.70
N ARG A 144 -0.65 16.83 7.79
CA ARG A 144 -1.07 17.76 8.84
C ARG A 144 -0.96 19.21 8.36
N PRO A 145 -1.69 20.17 8.97
CA PRO A 145 -1.49 21.60 8.71
C PRO A 145 -0.03 22.01 8.92
N GLY A 146 0.53 22.76 7.96
CA GLY A 146 1.90 23.26 8.02
C GLY A 146 2.99 22.19 7.86
N CYS A 147 2.67 21.01 7.32
CA CYS A 147 3.70 20.03 6.97
C CYS A 147 4.63 20.59 5.88
N THR A 148 5.95 20.47 6.08
CA THR A 148 6.99 20.93 5.16
C THR A 148 7.65 19.80 4.37
N CYS A 149 7.24 18.54 4.61
CA CYS A 149 7.78 17.40 3.90
C CYS A 149 7.28 17.36 2.44
N GLN A 150 8.12 16.83 1.55
CA GLN A 150 7.76 16.54 0.18
C GLN A 150 7.66 15.03 -0.03
N LEU A 151 6.86 14.64 -1.02
CA LEU A 151 6.67 13.27 -1.51
C LEU A 151 7.27 13.20 -2.91
#